data_AF-A0A414SVY5-F1
#
_entry.id   AF-A0A414SVY5-F1
#
_cell.length_a   1.000
_cell.length_b   1.000
_cell.length_c   1.000
_cell.angle_alpha   90.00
_cell.angle_beta   90.00
_cell.angle_gamma   90.00
#
_symmetry.space_group_name_H-M   'P 1'
#
loop_
_entity.id
_entity.type
_entity.pdbx_description
1 polymer ?
#
loop_
_entity_poly.entity_id
_entity_poly.type
_entity_poly.pdbx_seq_one_letter_code
_entity_poly.pdbx_strand_id
1 'polypeptide(L)'
;MKRQSKPEKIKKEKSTAPGEWLYFAPANVTVRSIYEVLTEDYEVEIWEDAGVLEIGLNDGATLDIEWTKIPAKDEITAAFAKQHGCENVFLVTLKPEEFETAKKAMNKIAASLGGLFCGDTEDFTPVLQ
;
A
#
# COMPACT_ATOMS: atom_id res chain seq x y z
N MET A 1 27.34 -41.35 7.37
CA MET A 1 27.35 -39.93 6.93
C MET A 1 25.92 -39.45 6.76
N LYS A 2 25.44 -38.56 7.63
CA LYS A 2 24.10 -37.95 7.49
C LYS A 2 24.18 -36.90 6.37
N ARG A 3 23.36 -37.05 5.33
CA ARG A 3 23.23 -36.03 4.27
C ARG A 3 22.56 -34.81 4.90
N GLN A 4 23.28 -33.69 4.96
CA GLN A 4 22.69 -32.39 5.26
C GLN A 4 21.81 -32.01 4.07
N SER A 5 20.50 -32.04 4.25
CA SER A 5 19.57 -31.44 3.29
C SER A 5 19.75 -29.92 3.36
N LYS A 6 20.29 -29.36 2.28
CA LYS A 6 20.37 -27.92 2.05
C LYS A 6 18.91 -27.40 1.99
N PRO A 7 18.54 -26.30 2.68
CA PRO A 7 17.18 -25.77 2.56
C PRO A 7 16.96 -25.40 1.09
N GLU A 8 15.95 -26.02 0.47
CA GLU A 8 15.47 -25.62 -0.84
C GLU A 8 14.99 -24.19 -0.72
N LYS A 9 15.64 -23.27 -1.45
CA LYS A 9 15.10 -21.94 -1.67
C LYS A 9 13.79 -22.12 -2.40
N ILE A 10 12.68 -21.97 -1.68
CA ILE A 10 11.35 -21.85 -2.27
C ILE A 10 11.48 -20.71 -3.29
N LYS A 11 11.35 -21.03 -4.58
CA LYS A 11 11.27 -19.99 -5.61
C LYS A 11 9.99 -19.22 -5.31
N LYS A 12 10.09 -18.02 -4.72
CA LYS A 12 8.99 -17.05 -4.71
C LYS A 12 8.56 -16.92 -6.17
N GLU A 13 7.30 -17.25 -6.47
CA GLU A 13 6.74 -16.98 -7.80
C GLU A 13 6.88 -15.49 -8.07
N LYS A 14 7.21 -15.13 -9.32
CA LYS A 14 7.23 -13.73 -9.71
C LYS A 14 5.79 -13.24 -9.65
N SER A 15 5.50 -12.38 -8.69
CA SER A 15 4.22 -11.68 -8.59
C SER A 15 3.97 -10.87 -9.86
N THR A 16 2.74 -10.90 -10.35
CA THR A 16 2.26 -10.06 -11.45
C THR A 16 1.63 -8.76 -10.94
N ALA A 17 1.66 -8.51 -9.63
CA ALA A 17 1.13 -7.29 -9.04
C ALA A 17 1.98 -6.07 -9.44
N PRO A 18 1.37 -4.88 -9.56
CA PRO A 18 2.12 -3.63 -9.67
C PRO A 18 3.05 -3.41 -8.46
N GLY A 19 4.17 -2.73 -8.68
CA GLY A 19 5.02 -2.22 -7.60
C GLY A 19 4.54 -0.89 -7.03
N GLU A 20 3.86 -0.10 -7.86
CA GLU A 20 3.27 1.19 -7.51
C GLU A 20 1.75 1.07 -7.45
N TRP A 21 1.18 1.64 -6.39
CA TRP A 21 -0.23 1.61 -6.07
C TRP A 21 -0.67 3.00 -5.60
N LEU A 22 -1.97 3.24 -5.66
CA LEU A 22 -2.62 4.42 -5.11
C LEU A 22 -3.61 3.98 -4.03
N TYR A 23 -3.67 4.70 -2.92
CA TYR A 23 -4.76 4.61 -1.95
C TYR A 23 -5.62 5.87 -2.05
N PHE A 24 -6.84 5.71 -2.54
CA PHE A 24 -7.85 6.76 -2.53
C PHE A 24 -8.60 6.67 -1.21
N ALA A 25 -8.52 7.74 -0.42
CA ALA A 25 -9.02 7.75 0.95
C ALA A 25 -10.05 8.86 1.19
N PRO A 26 -10.97 8.66 2.15
CA PRO A 26 -11.83 9.73 2.65
C PRO A 26 -11.05 10.95 3.16
N ALA A 27 -11.71 12.11 3.16
CA ALA A 27 -11.10 13.40 3.50
C ALA A 27 -10.44 13.48 4.88
N ASN A 28 -10.94 12.70 5.84
CA ASN A 28 -10.44 12.68 7.22
C ASN A 28 -9.24 11.75 7.43
N VAL A 29 -8.85 10.96 6.42
CA VAL A 29 -7.73 10.03 6.52
C VAL A 29 -6.40 10.76 6.34
N THR A 30 -5.49 10.56 7.29
CA THR A 30 -4.12 11.10 7.30
C THR A 30 -3.10 9.98 7.50
N VAL A 31 -1.81 10.26 7.35
CA VAL A 31 -0.75 9.28 7.70
C VAL A 31 -0.80 8.86 9.16
N ARG A 32 -1.21 9.75 10.08
CA ARG A 32 -1.44 9.43 11.50
C ARG A 32 -2.56 8.41 11.67
N SER A 33 -3.66 8.58 10.92
CA SER A 33 -4.79 7.63 10.94
C SER A 33 -4.37 6.23 10.46
N ILE A 34 -3.54 6.15 9.42
CA ILE A 34 -3.00 4.88 8.90
C ILE A 34 -2.06 4.24 9.92
N TYR A 35 -1.16 5.03 10.52
CA TYR A 35 -0.26 4.58 11.58
C TYR A 35 -1.02 3.94 12.75
N GLU A 36 -2.08 4.61 13.25
CA GLU A 36 -2.89 4.11 14.37
C GLU A 36 -3.56 2.77 14.06
N VAL A 37 -3.98 2.53 12.81
CA VAL A 37 -4.58 1.25 12.39
C VAL A 37 -3.56 0.12 12.38
N LEU A 38 -2.31 0.39 12.01
CA LEU A 38 -1.31 -0.65 11.73
C LEU A 38 -0.35 -0.91 12.88
N THR A 39 -0.11 0.06 13.77
CA THR A 39 0.93 -0.02 14.80
C THR A 39 0.75 -1.16 15.81
N GLU A 40 -0.43 -1.76 15.90
CA GLU A 40 -0.67 -2.94 16.74
C GLU A 40 -0.15 -4.25 16.11
N ASP A 41 -0.14 -4.35 14.78
CA ASP A 41 0.21 -5.57 14.04
C ASP A 41 1.57 -5.48 13.33
N TYR A 42 2.05 -4.25 13.08
CA TYR A 42 3.24 -3.99 12.28
C TYR A 42 4.17 -3.01 13.00
N GLU A 43 5.47 -3.14 12.71
CA GLU A 43 6.42 -2.07 12.98
C GLU A 43 6.18 -0.95 11.96
N VAL A 44 5.91 0.26 12.43
CA VAL A 44 5.60 1.40 11.57
C VAL A 44 6.44 2.60 11.98
N GLU A 45 7.22 3.13 11.05
CA GLU A 45 7.88 4.42 11.18
C GLU A 45 7.02 5.50 10.50
N ILE A 46 6.89 6.68 11.12
CA ILE A 46 6.08 7.78 10.60
C ILE A 46 6.87 9.08 10.61
N TRP A 47 6.87 9.77 9.47
CA TRP A 47 7.34 11.15 9.31
C TRP A 47 6.15 12.02 8.96
N GLU A 48 5.39 12.42 10.00
CA GLU A 48 4.09 13.07 9.84
C GLU A 48 4.17 14.39 9.07
N ASP A 49 5.19 15.22 9.33
CA ASP A 49 5.39 16.48 8.61
C ASP A 49 5.68 16.30 7.11
N ALA A 50 6.26 15.16 6.74
CA ALA A 50 6.50 14.79 5.35
C ALA A 50 5.28 14.10 4.70
N GLY A 51 4.29 13.68 5.51
CA GLY A 51 3.17 12.89 5.03
C GLY A 51 3.58 11.48 4.60
N VAL A 52 4.59 10.88 5.25
CA VAL A 52 5.12 9.56 4.89
C VAL A 52 5.03 8.60 6.08
N LEU A 53 4.74 7.33 5.81
CA LEU A 53 4.99 6.22 6.73
C LEU A 53 5.61 5.02 6.00
N GLU A 54 6.42 4.27 6.73
CA GLU A 54 7.03 3.01 6.29
C GLU A 54 6.54 1.89 7.21
N ILE A 55 5.96 0.83 6.63
CA ILE A 55 5.48 -0.34 7.34
C ILE A 55 6.47 -1.49 7.12
N GLY A 56 7.03 -2.03 8.20
CA GLY A 56 7.85 -3.23 8.17
C GLY A 56 7.03 -4.47 7.80
N LEU A 57 7.46 -5.18 6.76
CA LEU A 57 6.93 -6.47 6.32
C LEU A 57 7.92 -7.60 6.68
N ASN A 58 7.60 -8.83 6.27
CA ASN A 58 8.48 -9.99 6.49
C ASN A 58 9.84 -9.82 5.80
N ASP A 59 10.87 -10.45 6.36
CA ASP A 59 12.23 -10.51 5.81
C ASP A 59 12.89 -9.13 5.57
N GLY A 60 12.44 -8.08 6.28
CA GLY A 60 12.97 -6.72 6.15
C GLY A 60 12.51 -5.97 4.89
N ALA A 61 11.45 -6.44 4.23
CA ALA A 61 10.77 -5.68 3.20
C ALA A 61 9.89 -4.59 3.82
N THR A 62 9.51 -3.59 3.01
CA THR A 62 8.71 -2.45 3.45
C THR A 62 7.51 -2.25 2.53
N LEU A 63 6.46 -1.64 3.09
CA LEU A 63 5.38 -0.99 2.35
C LEU A 63 5.47 0.49 2.69
N ASP A 64 5.71 1.32 1.69
CA ASP A 64 5.85 2.76 1.83
C ASP A 64 4.54 3.43 1.45
N ILE A 65 4.05 4.38 2.25
CA ILE A 65 2.83 5.15 1.97
C ILE A 65 3.12 6.65 2.14
N GLU A 66 2.94 7.41 1.07
CA GLU A 66 3.19 8.85 1.02
C GLU A 66 1.94 9.60 0.58
N TRP A 67 1.50 10.57 1.37
CA TRP A 67 0.41 11.47 0.98
C TRP A 67 0.84 12.34 -0.20
N THR A 68 -0.05 12.50 -1.17
CA THR A 68 0.20 13.37 -2.32
C THR A 68 -1.05 14.14 -2.73
N LYS A 69 -0.85 15.19 -3.51
CA LYS A 69 -1.95 15.94 -4.15
C LYS A 69 -2.12 15.44 -5.57
N ILE A 70 -3.38 15.21 -5.94
CA ILE A 70 -3.73 15.03 -7.36
C ILE A 70 -3.37 16.32 -8.11
N PRO A 71 -2.51 16.27 -9.14
CA PRO A 71 -2.19 17.44 -9.94
C PRO A 71 -3.45 18.03 -10.57
N ALA A 72 -3.59 19.36 -10.61
CA ALA A 72 -4.80 20.01 -11.14
C ALA A 72 -5.12 19.66 -12.61
N LYS A 73 -4.11 19.24 -13.38
CA LYS A 73 -4.24 18.80 -14.78
C LYS A 73 -4.58 17.31 -14.94
N ASP A 74 -4.57 16.55 -13.85
CA ASP A 74 -4.87 15.12 -13.85
C ASP A 74 -6.36 14.90 -13.60
N GLU A 75 -7.14 15.14 -14.66
CA GLU A 75 -8.60 15.01 -14.62
C GLU A 75 -9.06 13.56 -14.46
N ILE A 76 -8.23 12.59 -14.88
CA ILE A 76 -8.54 11.16 -14.83
C ILE A 76 -8.52 10.68 -13.38
N THR A 77 -7.41 10.91 -12.67
CA THR A 77 -7.26 10.58 -11.25
C THR A 77 -8.27 11.35 -10.39
N ALA A 78 -8.51 12.64 -10.70
CA ALA A 78 -9.50 13.45 -9.99
C ALA A 78 -10.93 12.92 -10.19
N ALA A 79 -11.29 12.50 -11.40
CA ALA A 79 -12.61 11.92 -11.67
C ALA A 79 -12.79 10.58 -10.95
N PHE A 80 -11.76 9.74 -10.93
CA PHE A 80 -11.77 8.47 -10.22
C PHE A 80 -11.93 8.67 -8.70
N ALA A 81 -11.14 9.56 -8.08
CA ALA A 81 -11.28 9.92 -6.67
C ALA A 81 -12.72 10.37 -6.34
N LYS A 82 -13.28 11.27 -7.16
CA LYS A 82 -14.63 11.80 -6.99
C LYS A 82 -15.71 10.72 -7.14
N GLN A 83 -15.57 9.81 -8.10
CA GLN A 83 -16.49 8.68 -8.29
C GLN A 83 -16.56 7.79 -7.03
N HIS A 84 -15.44 7.66 -6.32
CA HIS A 84 -15.32 6.86 -5.11
C HIS A 84 -15.48 7.66 -3.81
N GLY A 85 -15.87 8.94 -3.88
CA GLY A 85 -16.06 9.79 -2.71
C GLY A 85 -14.78 10.01 -1.88
N CYS A 86 -13.62 9.92 -2.53
CA CYS A 86 -12.31 10.09 -1.92
C CYS A 86 -11.77 11.50 -2.21
N GLU A 87 -11.12 12.09 -1.22
CA GLU A 87 -10.55 13.45 -1.31
C GLU A 87 -9.04 13.46 -1.11
N ASN A 88 -8.49 12.41 -0.48
CA ASN A 88 -7.05 12.24 -0.31
C ASN A 88 -6.53 11.10 -1.19
N VAL A 89 -5.29 11.23 -1.63
CA VAL A 89 -4.57 10.18 -2.37
C VAL A 89 -3.22 9.97 -1.72
N PHE A 90 -2.83 8.70 -1.59
CA PHE A 90 -1.52 8.31 -1.14
C PHE A 90 -0.86 7.46 -2.22
N LEU A 91 0.41 7.72 -2.50
CA LEU A 91 1.28 6.82 -3.24
C LEU A 91 1.66 5.66 -2.33
N VAL A 92 1.64 4.46 -2.87
CA VAL A 92 1.89 3.24 -2.13
C VAL A 92 2.91 2.42 -2.91
N THR A 93 4.09 2.24 -2.36
CA THR A 93 5.20 1.56 -3.03
C THR A 93 5.56 0.29 -2.29
N LEU A 94 5.72 -0.81 -3.03
CA LEU A 94 6.20 -2.08 -2.51
C LEU A 94 6.95 -2.86 -3.59
N LYS A 95 7.77 -3.82 -3.16
CA LYS A 95 8.33 -4.81 -4.10
C LYS A 95 7.22 -5.77 -4.54
N PRO A 96 6.98 -5.98 -5.84
CA PRO A 96 5.90 -6.85 -6.32
C PRO A 96 5.86 -8.24 -5.66
N GLU A 97 7.03 -8.86 -5.42
CA GLU A 97 7.15 -10.16 -4.75
C GLU A 97 6.62 -10.21 -3.30
N GLU A 98 6.47 -9.05 -2.65
CA GLU A 98 5.93 -8.92 -1.30
C GLU A 98 4.44 -8.54 -1.26
N PHE A 99 3.80 -8.46 -2.44
CA PHE A 99 2.40 -8.05 -2.57
C PHE A 99 1.45 -8.85 -1.68
N GLU A 100 1.56 -10.18 -1.62
CA GLU A 100 0.66 -11.00 -0.78
C GLU A 100 0.81 -10.70 0.72
N THR A 101 1.99 -10.23 1.16
CA THR A 101 2.20 -9.78 2.54
C THR A 101 1.64 -8.37 2.73
N ALA A 102 1.97 -7.43 1.82
CA ALA A 102 1.51 -6.03 1.86
C ALA A 102 -0.01 -5.91 1.76
N LYS A 103 -0.65 -6.76 0.95
CA LYS A 103 -2.10 -6.81 0.74
C LYS A 103 -2.88 -6.97 2.03
N LYS A 104 -2.33 -7.63 3.05
CA LYS A 104 -2.96 -7.75 4.37
C LYS A 104 -3.04 -6.40 5.08
N ALA A 105 -1.95 -5.62 5.05
CA ALA A 105 -1.93 -4.27 5.59
C ALA A 105 -2.88 -3.35 4.79
N MET A 106 -2.81 -3.40 3.45
CA MET A 106 -3.70 -2.61 2.57
C MET A 106 -5.18 -2.89 2.84
N ASN A 107 -5.57 -4.17 2.93
CA ASN A 107 -6.96 -4.54 3.27
C ASN A 107 -7.36 -4.09 4.67
N LYS A 108 -6.46 -4.15 5.66
CA LYS A 108 -6.75 -3.67 7.02
C LYS A 108 -6.98 -2.16 7.02
N ILE A 109 -6.19 -1.39 6.28
CA ILE A 109 -6.37 0.06 6.10
C ILE A 109 -7.74 0.34 5.48
N ALA A 110 -8.05 -0.27 4.33
CA ALA A 110 -9.31 -0.04 3.63
C ALA A 110 -10.53 -0.44 4.48
N ALA A 111 -10.47 -1.57 5.18
CA ALA A 111 -11.55 -2.01 6.07
C ALA A 111 -11.76 -1.09 7.29
N SER A 112 -10.70 -0.44 7.79
CA SER A 112 -10.75 0.38 9.00
C SER A 112 -11.06 1.86 8.71
N LEU A 113 -10.53 2.38 7.61
CA LEU A 113 -10.58 3.80 7.25
C LEU A 113 -11.46 4.10 6.04
N GLY A 114 -11.97 3.05 5.37
CA GLY A 114 -12.66 3.17 4.08
C GLY A 114 -11.70 3.45 2.93
N GLY A 115 -12.26 3.88 1.80
CA GLY A 115 -11.48 4.10 0.58
C GLY A 115 -11.18 2.82 -0.18
N LEU A 116 -10.17 2.87 -1.05
CA LEU A 116 -9.73 1.72 -1.85
C LEU A 116 -8.28 1.87 -2.30
N PHE A 117 -7.61 0.75 -2.49
CA PHE A 117 -6.32 0.71 -3.17
C PHE A 117 -6.51 0.31 -4.62
N CYS A 118 -5.71 0.85 -5.52
CA CYS A 118 -5.62 0.37 -6.88
C CYS A 118 -4.19 0.40 -7.38
N GLY A 119 -3.89 -0.37 -8.43
CA GLY A 119 -2.62 -0.21 -9.15
C GLY A 119 -2.49 1.22 -9.67
N ASP A 120 -1.27 1.76 -9.63
CA ASP A 120 -0.96 3.00 -10.35
C ASP A 120 -0.78 2.69 -11.84
N THR A 121 -1.91 2.47 -12.51
CA THR A 121 -2.01 2.11 -13.93
C THR A 121 -3.01 3.03 -14.62
N GLU A 122 -2.97 3.07 -15.96
CA GLU A 122 -3.88 3.92 -16.76
C GLU A 122 -5.38 3.63 -16.51
N ASP A 123 -5.71 2.41 -16.04
CA ASP A 123 -7.07 1.95 -15.78
C ASP A 123 -7.38 1.73 -14.29
N PHE A 124 -6.46 2.08 -13.39
CA PHE A 124 -6.58 1.87 -11.93
C PHE A 124 -6.87 0.41 -11.55
N THR A 125 -6.19 -0.54 -12.18
CA THR A 125 -6.34 -1.97 -11.88
C THR A 125 -5.02 -2.63 -11.48
N PRO A 126 -5.06 -3.65 -10.60
CA PRO A 126 -6.22 -4.18 -9.89
C PRO A 126 -6.72 -3.25 -8.77
N VAL A 127 -7.94 -3.46 -8.28
CA VAL A 127 -8.55 -2.71 -7.16
C VAL A 127 -8.70 -3.61 -5.92
N LEU A 128 -8.46 -3.07 -4.73
CA LEU A 128 -8.69 -3.68 -3.43
C LEU A 128 -9.61 -2.78 -2.58
N GLN A 129 -10.66 -3.34 -1.99
CA GLN A 129 -11.67 -2.64 -1.20
C GLN A 129 -12.03 -3.46 0.03
#